data_AF-A0AAD4MW08-F1
#
_entry.id   AF-A0AAD4MW08-F1
#
_cell.length_a   1.000
_cell.length_b   1.000
_cell.length_c   1.000
_cell.angle_alpha   90.00
_cell.angle_beta   90.00
_cell.angle_gamma   90.00
#
_symmetry.space_group_name_H-M   'P 1'
#
loop_
_entity.id
_entity.type
_entity.pdbx_description
1 polymer ?
#
loop_
_entity_poly.entity_id
_entity_poly.type
_entity_poly.pdbx_seq_one_letter_code
_entity_poly.pdbx_strand_id
1 'polypeptide(L)'
;MFVIAFIVFVVSASLVHSDSWTIPSNSLQPSDPISGWTTLDPQEETVKDLASSAVKQFNFRASISDYYQPLVKVISARRLAVRGYVYELIVQLGVSECSRESNLHDLNECPAVGSSQNKIRVRIFVSSEGSLWPAEFVDLDAVDKTEGLLAKMASQYEKTVQADHFEQFRRFAKTYFKTYATASEAEKRFRIYQQNLHDAALLQKRDPLAQFGETVFSDLTPAEFAKSHLSNFDHSDVKLPIQNQFPEAPEEFDWRSKGVLGPAKYQGNCHDCWAFSAIAIIEANYARKTHKMMALSEQQLLDCGSGNCSLAQPNVAYSGHYIRALTELKQKQDGKVMRESDYPYEGKKGECRFNDSIAEAKVIDALSTPQDEGIMAAAVVDVGPLAVCLCSGPLQFYAGGIVRHSGNCTVDHGGVLVGYGKRNDTPVWIVRNSWGENWGPYGGYFYLYRGNNSLKLTQEQPAYVML
;
A
#
# COMPACT_ATOMS: atom_id res chain seq x y z
N MET A 1 5.22 77.43 12.66
CA MET A 1 3.94 77.03 13.28
C MET A 1 3.82 75.52 13.13
N PHE A 2 3.50 74.86 14.24
CA PHE A 2 3.37 73.41 14.43
C PHE A 2 2.26 72.75 13.58
N VAL A 3 2.28 71.40 13.58
CA VAL A 3 1.16 70.42 13.53
C VAL A 3 1.07 69.59 12.24
N ILE A 4 0.88 68.25 12.18
CA ILE A 4 1.05 67.03 13.02
C ILE A 4 0.91 65.84 12.03
N ALA A 5 1.46 64.69 12.41
CA ALA A 5 1.47 63.39 11.73
C ALA A 5 0.09 62.79 11.35
N PHE A 6 0.10 61.83 10.41
CA PHE A 6 -0.41 60.46 10.63
C PHE A 6 0.16 59.52 9.55
N ILE A 7 1.07 58.63 9.96
CA ILE A 7 1.52 57.47 9.18
C ILE A 7 0.59 56.32 9.56
N VAL A 8 -0.20 55.83 8.62
CA VAL A 8 -0.95 54.57 8.78
C VAL A 8 -0.17 53.48 8.07
N PHE A 9 0.48 52.61 8.85
CA PHE A 9 0.95 51.32 8.39
C PHE A 9 -0.27 50.39 8.25
N VAL A 10 -0.65 50.08 7.02
CA VAL A 10 -1.52 48.94 6.74
C VAL A 10 -0.60 47.72 6.65
N VAL A 11 -0.56 46.94 7.73
CA VAL A 11 0.01 45.60 7.74
C VAL A 11 -0.92 44.71 6.91
N SER A 12 -0.52 44.36 5.69
CA SER A 12 -1.14 43.28 4.95
C SER A 12 -0.75 41.96 5.63
N ALA A 13 -1.64 41.45 6.48
CA ALA A 13 -1.57 40.11 7.01
C ALA A 13 -1.63 39.12 5.84
N SER A 14 -0.51 38.48 5.54
CA SER A 14 -0.49 37.31 4.65
C SER A 14 -1.08 36.16 5.46
N LEU A 15 -2.29 35.75 5.10
CA LEU A 15 -2.92 34.51 5.56
C LEU A 15 -2.05 33.35 5.09
N VAL A 16 -1.22 32.83 5.99
CA VAL A 16 -0.52 31.56 5.82
C VAL A 16 -1.58 30.46 5.87
N HIS A 17 -2.00 29.97 4.71
CA HIS A 17 -2.67 28.68 4.60
C HIS A 17 -1.58 27.61 4.72
N SER A 18 -1.28 27.16 5.93
CA SER A 18 -0.38 26.02 6.17
C SER A 18 -1.18 24.71 6.14
N ASP A 19 -1.73 24.37 4.98
CA ASP A 19 -2.44 23.09 4.77
C ASP A 19 -1.74 22.20 3.72
N SER A 20 -0.51 22.52 3.33
CA SER A 20 0.27 21.66 2.43
C SER A 20 1.19 20.73 3.21
N TRP A 21 0.85 19.45 3.21
CA TRP A 21 1.59 18.31 3.78
C TRP A 21 2.93 17.99 3.09
N THR A 22 3.61 19.01 2.59
CA THR A 22 4.91 18.85 1.93
C THR A 22 5.99 19.28 2.90
N ILE A 23 6.90 18.37 3.24
CA ILE A 23 8.10 18.74 3.99
C ILE A 23 8.97 19.60 3.07
N PRO A 24 9.46 20.78 3.50
CA PRO A 24 10.29 21.63 2.66
C PRO A 24 11.50 20.88 2.10
N SER A 25 11.62 20.84 0.77
CA SER A 25 12.66 20.07 0.04
C SER A 25 14.09 20.41 0.47
N ASN A 26 14.33 21.62 0.97
CA ASN A 26 15.65 22.08 1.44
C ASN A 26 16.16 21.34 2.69
N SER A 27 15.33 20.55 3.37
CA SER A 27 15.72 19.73 4.54
C SER A 27 16.18 18.30 4.18
N LEU A 28 15.93 17.86 2.95
CA LEU A 28 16.15 16.49 2.48
C LEU A 28 17.22 16.48 1.39
N GLN A 29 18.49 16.67 1.76
CA GLN A 29 19.60 16.55 0.80
C GLN A 29 20.04 15.09 0.67
N PRO A 30 19.91 14.44 -0.51
CA PRO A 30 20.44 13.11 -0.75
C PRO A 30 21.96 13.19 -0.99
N SER A 31 22.72 13.43 0.08
CA SER A 31 24.18 13.28 0.10
C SER A 31 24.65 12.10 0.96
N ASP A 32 23.73 11.46 1.69
CA ASP A 32 24.05 10.29 2.51
C ASP A 32 24.26 9.08 1.58
N PRO A 33 25.41 8.37 1.65
CA PRO A 33 25.52 7.06 1.02
C PRO A 33 24.41 6.15 1.55
N ILE A 34 23.96 5.18 0.74
CA ILE A 34 23.01 4.14 1.17
C ILE A 34 23.61 3.47 2.41
N SER A 35 23.18 3.94 3.57
CA SER A 35 23.74 3.67 4.89
C SER A 35 22.67 2.98 5.72
N GLY A 36 23.08 2.27 6.76
CA GLY A 36 22.16 1.65 7.70
C GLY A 36 21.25 2.67 8.38
N TRP A 37 20.36 2.19 9.24
CA TRP A 37 19.48 3.07 10.02
C TRP A 37 20.26 4.11 10.82
N THR A 38 19.89 5.38 10.66
CA THR A 38 20.40 6.51 11.43
C THR A 38 19.38 6.89 12.48
N THR A 39 19.80 6.95 13.75
CA THR A 39 18.94 7.43 14.85
C THR A 39 18.79 8.94 14.76
N LEU A 40 17.57 9.45 14.97
CA LEU A 40 17.25 10.87 14.95
C LEU A 40 16.84 11.34 16.35
N ASP A 41 16.96 12.66 16.60
CA ASP A 41 16.44 13.27 17.82
C ASP A 41 14.90 13.32 17.74
N PRO A 42 14.15 12.69 18.68
CA PRO A 42 12.70 12.77 18.73
C PRO A 42 12.14 14.20 18.87
N GLN A 43 12.97 15.17 19.25
CA GLN A 43 12.59 16.58 19.39
C GLN A 43 12.80 17.43 18.14
N GLU A 44 13.46 16.89 17.11
CA GLU A 44 13.68 17.57 15.83
C GLU A 44 12.34 17.94 15.16
N GLU A 45 12.24 19.15 14.61
CA GLU A 45 10.98 19.67 14.07
C GLU A 45 10.43 18.79 12.95
N THR A 46 11.30 18.35 12.04
CA THR A 46 10.92 17.42 10.96
C THR A 46 10.37 16.09 11.47
N VAL A 47 10.88 15.61 12.61
CA VAL A 47 10.39 14.37 13.25
C VAL A 47 9.01 14.59 13.87
N LYS A 48 8.77 15.75 14.48
CA LYS A 48 7.46 16.14 15.03
C LYS A 48 6.41 16.32 13.95
N ASP A 49 6.75 16.95 12.83
CA ASP A 49 5.86 17.14 11.68
C ASP A 49 5.48 15.79 11.05
N LEU A 50 6.46 14.90 10.87
CA LEU A 50 6.24 13.54 10.39
C LEU A 50 5.35 12.74 11.34
N ALA A 51 5.65 12.78 12.64
CA ALA A 51 4.85 12.09 13.66
C ALA A 51 3.42 12.60 13.68
N SER A 52 3.23 13.92 13.63
CA SER A 52 1.91 14.54 13.58
C SER A 52 1.17 14.05 12.34
N SER A 53 1.79 14.14 11.17
CA SER A 53 1.18 13.71 9.90
C SER A 53 0.80 12.23 9.89
N ALA A 54 1.66 11.37 10.44
CA ALA A 54 1.39 9.96 10.58
C ALA A 54 0.25 9.66 11.56
N VAL A 55 0.19 10.37 12.70
CA VAL A 55 -0.93 10.21 13.64
C VAL A 55 -2.24 10.68 13.02
N LYS A 56 -2.22 11.71 12.17
CA LYS A 56 -3.40 12.10 11.39
C LYS A 56 -3.87 10.93 10.50
N GLN A 57 -2.97 10.35 9.70
CA GLN A 57 -3.27 9.16 8.89
C GLN A 57 -3.76 7.95 9.72
N PHE A 58 -3.15 7.70 10.89
CA PHE A 58 -3.54 6.62 11.79
C PHE A 58 -5.00 6.78 12.24
N ASN A 59 -5.38 7.99 12.62
CA ASN A 59 -6.74 8.31 13.04
C ASN A 59 -7.79 8.08 11.95
N PHE A 60 -7.44 8.24 10.67
CA PHE A 60 -8.35 7.93 9.57
C PHE A 60 -8.38 6.43 9.24
N ARG A 61 -7.23 5.77 9.25
CA ARG A 61 -7.03 4.43 8.63
C ARG A 61 -7.03 3.25 9.59
N ALA A 62 -6.46 3.43 10.76
CA ALA A 62 -6.03 2.33 11.63
C ALA A 62 -6.38 2.54 13.10
N SER A 63 -7.10 3.63 13.44
CA SER A 63 -7.43 3.93 14.82
C SER A 63 -8.25 2.82 15.46
N ILE A 64 -7.81 2.51 16.67
CA ILE A 64 -8.31 1.47 17.57
C ILE A 64 -9.42 1.99 18.50
N SER A 65 -9.91 3.18 18.21
CA SER A 65 -10.82 3.94 19.06
C SER A 65 -11.88 4.64 18.21
N ASP A 66 -13.09 4.72 18.75
CA ASP A 66 -14.18 5.54 18.19
C ASP A 66 -13.89 7.04 18.36
N TYR A 67 -12.93 7.37 19.22
CA TYR A 67 -12.43 8.73 19.44
C TYR A 67 -11.07 8.95 18.79
N TYR A 68 -10.81 10.19 18.40
CA TYR A 68 -9.51 10.64 17.91
C TYR A 68 -8.42 10.47 18.99
N GLN A 69 -7.23 10.10 18.55
CA GLN A 69 -6.07 9.85 19.41
C GLN A 69 -4.96 10.85 19.06
N PRO A 70 -4.77 11.92 19.86
CA PRO A 70 -3.78 12.95 19.59
C PRO A 70 -2.35 12.44 19.82
N LEU A 71 -1.38 13.03 19.12
CA LEU A 71 0.03 12.78 19.37
C LEU A 71 0.43 13.41 20.71
N VAL A 72 0.96 12.61 21.64
CA VAL A 72 1.51 13.12 22.92
C VAL A 72 2.99 13.42 22.78
N LYS A 73 3.77 12.46 22.28
CA LYS A 73 5.21 12.63 22.02
C LYS A 73 5.76 11.58 21.08
N VAL A 74 6.89 11.89 20.46
CA VAL A 74 7.75 10.92 19.79
C VAL A 74 8.68 10.29 20.83
N ILE A 75 8.67 8.95 20.92
CA ILE A 75 9.51 8.17 21.84
C ILE A 75 10.88 7.91 21.21
N SER A 76 10.88 7.48 19.94
CA SER A 76 12.10 7.20 19.19
C SER A 76 11.88 7.46 17.72
N ALA A 77 12.92 7.89 17.02
CA ALA A 77 12.91 8.10 15.59
C ALA A 77 14.20 7.57 14.96
N ARG A 78 14.08 6.92 13.82
CA ARG A 78 15.22 6.54 12.97
C ARG A 78 14.85 6.69 11.50
N ARG A 79 15.83 6.97 10.66
CA ARG A 79 15.67 7.03 9.20
C ARG A 79 16.60 6.07 8.48
N LEU A 80 16.20 5.66 7.30
CA LEU A 80 16.99 4.91 6.34
C LEU A 80 17.03 5.70 5.03
N ALA A 81 18.22 6.06 4.56
CA ALA A 81 18.40 6.71 3.27
C ALA A 81 18.23 5.70 2.13
N VAL A 82 17.31 6.01 1.23
CA VAL A 82 17.04 5.25 -0.01
C VAL A 82 17.00 6.27 -1.16
N ARG A 83 16.26 6.01 -2.25
CA ARG A 83 15.87 7.08 -3.19
C ARG A 83 14.75 7.92 -2.58
N GLY A 84 15.10 8.68 -1.54
CA GLY A 84 14.18 9.25 -0.55
C GLY A 84 14.59 8.80 0.86
N TYR A 85 13.65 8.78 1.80
CA TYR A 85 13.89 8.38 3.18
C TYR A 85 12.74 7.52 3.70
N VAL A 86 13.07 6.40 4.36
CA VAL A 86 12.12 5.66 5.18
C VAL A 86 12.34 6.07 6.62
N TYR A 87 11.30 6.60 7.27
CA TYR A 87 11.29 6.90 8.70
C TYR A 87 10.58 5.78 9.45
N GLU A 88 11.13 5.38 10.58
CA GLU A 88 10.45 4.56 11.57
C GLU A 88 10.39 5.32 12.90
N LEU A 89 9.17 5.54 13.38
CA LEU A 89 8.88 6.29 14.59
C LEU A 89 8.14 5.39 15.57
N ILE A 90 8.43 5.53 16.86
CA ILE A 90 7.54 5.06 17.92
C ILE A 90 6.95 6.30 18.56
N VAL A 91 5.62 6.41 18.52
CA VAL A 91 4.91 7.57 19.06
C VAL A 91 3.94 7.14 20.14
N GLN A 92 3.79 8.00 21.15
CA GLN A 92 2.79 7.83 22.20
C GLN A 92 1.53 8.61 21.82
N LEU A 93 0.39 7.94 21.89
CA LEU A 93 -0.93 8.51 21.66
C LEU A 93 -1.55 8.99 22.98
N GLY A 94 -2.47 9.93 22.88
CA GLY A 94 -3.32 10.41 23.97
C GLY A 94 -4.75 9.91 23.83
N VAL A 95 -5.60 10.28 24.80
CA VAL A 95 -7.05 10.15 24.69
C VAL A 95 -7.68 11.51 24.41
N SER A 96 -8.74 11.53 23.62
CA SER A 96 -9.59 12.71 23.42
C SER A 96 -11.06 12.36 23.63
N GLU A 97 -11.91 13.38 23.75
CA GLU A 97 -13.37 13.22 23.75
C GLU A 97 -13.97 13.43 22.34
N CYS A 98 -13.14 13.71 21.34
CA CYS A 98 -13.62 13.97 19.99
C CYS A 98 -13.98 12.66 19.31
N SER A 99 -15.27 12.43 19.12
CA SER A 99 -15.75 11.31 18.32
C SER A 99 -15.22 11.42 16.89
N ARG A 100 -14.92 10.29 16.26
CA ARG A 100 -14.57 10.24 14.83
C ARG A 100 -15.79 10.41 13.93
N GLU A 101 -17.00 10.28 14.47
CA GLU A 101 -18.25 10.48 13.72
C GLU A 101 -18.55 11.96 13.47
N SER A 102 -17.91 12.89 14.19
CA SER A 102 -18.20 14.33 14.07
C SER A 102 -17.58 15.01 12.83
N ASN A 103 -16.98 14.25 11.90
CA ASN A 103 -16.34 14.78 10.67
C ASN A 103 -15.39 15.96 10.93
N LEU A 104 -14.58 15.88 11.99
CA LEU A 104 -13.56 16.89 12.24
C LEU A 104 -12.49 16.83 11.14
N HIS A 105 -12.30 17.96 10.45
CA HIS A 105 -11.30 18.10 9.39
C HIS A 105 -9.92 18.49 9.93
N ASP A 106 -9.84 19.06 11.15
CA ASP A 106 -8.57 19.40 11.80
C ASP A 106 -8.42 18.70 13.16
N LEU A 107 -7.32 17.97 13.32
CA LEU A 107 -6.94 17.29 14.55
C LEU A 107 -6.36 18.24 15.60
N ASN A 108 -5.94 19.44 15.21
CA ASN A 108 -5.49 20.47 16.15
C ASN A 108 -6.65 20.99 17.03
N GLU A 109 -7.90 20.80 16.59
CA GLU A 109 -9.10 21.12 17.36
C GLU A 109 -9.44 20.07 18.43
N CYS A 110 -8.61 19.01 18.54
CA CYS A 110 -8.86 17.89 19.43
C CYS A 110 -7.73 17.68 20.46
N PRO A 111 -7.68 18.48 21.54
CA PRO A 111 -6.65 18.37 22.56
C PRO A 111 -6.78 17.07 23.37
N ALA A 112 -5.65 16.56 23.86
CA ALA A 112 -5.66 15.41 24.76
C ALA A 112 -6.31 15.78 26.10
N VAL A 113 -7.35 15.05 26.50
CA VAL A 113 -8.00 15.22 27.82
C VAL A 113 -7.39 14.33 28.90
N GLY A 114 -6.46 13.46 28.53
CA GLY A 114 -5.76 12.56 29.44
C GLY A 114 -4.57 11.86 28.79
N SER A 115 -3.75 11.23 29.63
CA SER A 115 -2.63 10.41 29.16
C SER A 115 -3.11 9.01 28.80
N SER A 116 -3.00 8.62 27.53
CA SER A 116 -2.92 7.20 27.17
C SER A 116 -1.46 6.76 27.22
N GLN A 117 -1.22 5.51 27.58
CA GLN A 117 0.10 4.87 27.43
C GLN A 117 0.24 4.16 26.08
N ASN A 118 -0.80 4.23 25.23
CA ASN A 118 -0.82 3.55 23.95
C ASN A 118 0.31 4.05 23.04
N LYS A 119 1.02 3.12 22.44
CA LYS A 119 2.13 3.35 21.53
C LYS A 119 1.85 2.69 20.21
N ILE A 120 2.15 3.42 19.16
CA ILE A 120 2.17 2.85 17.82
C ILE A 120 3.56 2.98 17.23
N ARG A 121 3.96 1.97 16.46
CA ARG A 121 5.06 2.08 15.52
C ARG A 121 4.50 2.59 14.20
N VAL A 122 5.12 3.63 13.68
CA VAL A 122 4.86 4.23 12.38
C VAL A 122 6.05 3.93 11.48
N ARG A 123 5.78 3.48 10.25
CA ARG A 123 6.77 3.44 9.18
C ARG A 123 6.25 4.24 7.98
N ILE A 124 6.99 5.24 7.53
CA ILE A 124 6.55 6.16 6.47
C ILE A 124 7.71 6.45 5.52
N PHE A 125 7.42 6.50 4.21
CA PHE A 125 8.39 6.89 3.20
C PHE A 125 8.14 8.34 2.75
N VAL A 126 9.24 9.06 2.54
CA VAL A 126 9.27 10.43 2.02
C VAL A 126 10.16 10.43 0.79
N SER A 127 9.64 10.87 -0.34
CA SER A 127 10.44 11.07 -1.56
C SER A 127 11.49 12.17 -1.36
N SER A 128 12.48 12.24 -2.26
CA SER A 128 13.45 13.36 -2.29
C SER A 128 12.77 14.72 -2.49
N GLU A 129 11.58 14.75 -3.08
CA GLU A 129 10.79 15.96 -3.31
C GLU A 129 9.88 16.32 -2.12
N GLY A 130 9.88 15.53 -1.04
CA GLY A 130 9.07 15.77 0.15
C GLY A 130 7.63 15.24 0.07
N SER A 131 7.27 14.50 -0.98
CA SER A 131 5.98 13.78 -1.07
C SER A 131 5.93 12.64 -0.05
N LEU A 132 4.90 12.66 0.81
CA LEU A 132 4.63 11.67 1.84
C LEU A 132 3.83 10.50 1.27
N TRP A 133 4.33 9.28 1.50
CA TRP A 133 3.60 8.06 1.18
C TRP A 133 2.68 7.65 2.34
N PRO A 134 1.66 6.82 2.09
CA PRO A 134 0.83 6.27 3.16
C PRO A 134 1.69 5.55 4.20
N ALA A 135 1.50 5.88 5.47
CA ALA A 135 2.21 5.26 6.57
C ALA A 135 1.65 3.87 6.90
N GLU A 136 2.52 2.99 7.36
CA GLU A 136 2.19 1.71 7.98
C GLU A 136 2.18 1.86 9.51
N PHE A 137 1.20 1.24 10.15
CA PHE A 137 0.98 1.34 11.60
C PHE A 137 0.98 -0.04 12.26
N VAL A 138 1.56 -0.10 13.46
CA VAL A 138 1.45 -1.26 14.37
C VAL A 138 1.07 -0.75 15.75
N ASP A 139 -0.04 -1.26 16.29
CA ASP A 139 -0.42 -1.07 17.70
C ASP A 139 0.46 -1.97 18.59
N LEU A 140 1.43 -1.35 19.27
CA LEU A 140 2.41 -2.09 20.07
C LEU A 140 1.78 -2.68 21.33
N ASP A 141 0.79 -2.01 21.92
CA ASP A 141 0.12 -2.50 23.11
C ASP A 141 -0.78 -3.70 22.81
N ALA A 142 -1.44 -3.71 21.65
CA ALA A 142 -2.21 -4.87 21.21
C ALA A 142 -1.30 -6.07 20.89
N VAL A 143 -0.11 -5.83 20.34
CA VAL A 143 0.91 -6.87 20.12
C VAL A 143 1.38 -7.43 21.46
N ASP A 144 1.74 -6.58 22.42
CA ASP A 144 2.20 -7.02 23.75
C ASP A 144 1.13 -7.84 24.50
N LYS A 145 -0.14 -7.41 24.42
CA LYS A 145 -1.28 -8.17 24.96
C LYS A 145 -1.39 -9.55 24.32
N THR A 146 -1.17 -9.62 23.01
CA THR A 146 -1.23 -10.88 22.25
C THR A 146 -0.06 -11.79 22.61
N GLU A 147 1.16 -11.26 22.74
CA GLU A 147 2.31 -12.04 23.21
C GLU A 147 2.04 -12.65 24.60
N GLY A 148 1.51 -11.86 25.53
CA GLY A 148 1.13 -12.32 26.86
C GLY A 148 0.01 -13.37 26.87
N LEU A 149 -0.98 -13.21 25.99
CA LEU A 149 -2.06 -14.19 25.79
C LEU A 149 -1.50 -15.52 25.29
N LEU A 150 -0.70 -15.50 24.23
CA LEU A 150 -0.12 -16.70 23.63
C LEU A 150 0.86 -17.39 24.57
N ALA A 151 1.62 -16.64 25.37
CA ALA A 151 2.49 -17.21 26.40
C ALA A 151 1.71 -18.01 27.46
N LYS A 152 0.53 -17.52 27.89
CA LYS A 152 -0.34 -18.27 28.81
C LYS A 152 -0.89 -19.53 28.15
N MET A 153 -1.30 -19.44 26.88
CA MET A 153 -1.80 -20.57 26.11
C MET A 153 -0.74 -21.66 25.89
N ALA A 154 0.55 -21.29 25.79
CA ALA A 154 1.64 -22.25 25.54
C ALA A 154 1.66 -23.43 26.52
N SER A 155 1.32 -23.19 27.79
CA SER A 155 1.23 -24.24 28.82
C SER A 155 0.26 -25.38 28.48
N GLN A 156 -0.78 -25.11 27.68
CA GLN A 156 -1.74 -26.13 27.22
C GLN A 156 -1.13 -27.06 26.16
N TYR A 157 -0.11 -26.59 25.45
CA TYR A 157 0.51 -27.26 24.31
C TYR A 157 1.85 -27.93 24.65
N GLU A 158 2.54 -27.52 25.71
CA GLU A 158 3.89 -27.98 26.10
C GLU A 158 4.08 -29.50 26.12
N LYS A 159 3.03 -30.26 26.47
CA LYS A 159 3.08 -31.74 26.55
C LYS A 159 2.34 -32.43 25.42
N THR A 160 2.02 -31.71 24.35
CA THR A 160 1.28 -32.22 23.19
C THR A 160 2.20 -32.32 21.98
N VAL A 161 1.81 -33.13 21.00
CA VAL A 161 2.49 -33.18 19.69
C VAL A 161 2.41 -31.86 18.91
N GLN A 162 1.63 -30.88 19.39
CA GLN A 162 1.46 -29.58 18.77
C GLN A 162 2.38 -28.50 19.36
N ALA A 163 3.22 -28.82 20.36
CA ALA A 163 4.11 -27.85 21.02
C ALA A 163 4.96 -27.06 20.02
N ASP A 164 5.62 -27.75 19.09
CA ASP A 164 6.48 -27.12 18.09
C ASP A 164 5.70 -26.22 17.11
N HIS A 165 4.52 -26.67 16.68
CA HIS A 165 3.63 -25.88 15.82
C HIS A 165 3.13 -24.63 16.53
N PHE A 166 2.80 -24.73 17.82
CA PHE A 166 2.34 -23.59 18.60
C PHE A 166 3.46 -22.57 18.82
N GLU A 167 4.69 -23.03 19.07
CA GLU A 167 5.84 -22.12 19.17
C GLU A 167 6.19 -21.47 17.81
N GLN A 168 5.98 -22.19 16.70
CA GLN A 168 6.04 -21.58 15.38
C GLN A 168 4.98 -20.48 15.20
N PHE A 169 3.73 -20.74 15.60
CA PHE A 169 2.64 -19.76 15.55
C PHE A 169 2.90 -18.54 16.44
N ARG A 170 3.53 -18.72 17.61
CA ARG A 170 3.96 -17.59 18.47
C ARG A 170 5.00 -16.71 17.79
N ARG A 171 6.00 -17.32 17.15
CA ARG A 171 7.02 -16.60 16.37
C ARG A 171 6.41 -15.90 15.16
N PHE A 172 5.47 -16.54 14.47
CA PHE A 172 4.67 -15.93 13.40
C PHE A 172 3.94 -14.69 13.89
N ALA A 173 3.19 -14.81 14.99
CA ALA A 173 2.40 -13.70 15.53
C ALA A 173 3.30 -12.51 15.91
N LYS A 174 4.47 -12.77 16.48
CA LYS A 174 5.48 -11.75 16.77
C LYS A 174 6.06 -11.12 15.51
N THR A 175 6.45 -11.94 14.53
CA THR A 175 7.10 -11.50 13.29
C THR A 175 6.21 -10.58 12.47
N TYR A 176 4.91 -10.88 12.41
CA TYR A 176 3.94 -10.13 11.63
C TYR A 176 3.03 -9.23 12.48
N PHE A 177 3.42 -8.96 13.74
CA PHE A 177 2.69 -8.07 14.64
C PHE A 177 1.20 -8.39 14.76
N LYS A 178 0.86 -9.68 14.84
CA LYS A 178 -0.51 -10.16 14.92
C LYS A 178 -1.13 -9.82 16.26
N THR A 179 -2.41 -9.47 16.20
CA THR A 179 -3.20 -9.13 17.38
C THR A 179 -4.43 -10.03 17.44
N TYR A 180 -4.70 -10.57 18.63
CA TYR A 180 -5.86 -11.43 18.88
C TYR A 180 -6.60 -10.94 20.13
N ALA A 181 -7.90 -10.69 20.02
CA ALA A 181 -8.69 -10.10 21.09
C ALA A 181 -8.92 -11.08 22.25
N THR A 182 -8.99 -12.38 21.96
CA THR A 182 -9.31 -13.42 22.95
C THR A 182 -8.53 -14.71 22.72
N ALA A 183 -8.41 -15.53 23.76
CA ALA A 183 -7.82 -16.88 23.66
C ALA A 183 -8.55 -17.74 22.62
N SER A 184 -9.88 -17.62 22.55
CA SER A 184 -10.72 -18.35 21.58
C SER A 184 -10.40 -17.95 20.14
N GLU A 185 -10.18 -16.66 19.89
CA GLU A 185 -9.74 -16.19 18.59
C GLU A 185 -8.33 -16.69 18.25
N ALA A 186 -7.37 -16.54 19.17
CA ALA A 186 -6.00 -17.01 18.97
C ALA A 186 -5.96 -18.52 18.67
N GLU A 187 -6.78 -19.30 19.35
CA GLU A 187 -6.97 -20.73 19.14
C GLU A 187 -7.53 -21.04 17.74
N LYS A 188 -8.56 -20.30 17.29
CA LYS A 188 -9.07 -20.41 15.92
C LYS A 188 -7.97 -20.11 14.90
N ARG A 189 -7.21 -19.03 15.12
CA ARG A 189 -6.13 -18.56 14.24
C ARG A 189 -4.99 -19.57 14.16
N PHE A 190 -4.64 -20.21 15.27
CA PHE A 190 -3.64 -21.28 15.31
C PHE A 190 -4.02 -22.48 14.43
N ARG A 191 -5.29 -22.93 14.50
CA ARG A 191 -5.76 -24.04 13.65
C ARG A 191 -5.74 -23.70 12.17
N ILE A 192 -6.15 -22.47 11.82
CA ILE A 192 -6.09 -21.98 10.44
C ILE A 192 -4.64 -21.95 9.96
N TYR A 193 -3.74 -21.44 10.80
CA TYR A 193 -2.31 -21.40 10.53
C TYR A 193 -1.71 -22.78 10.25
N GLN A 194 -2.04 -23.80 11.04
CA GLN A 194 -1.59 -25.17 10.80
C GLN A 194 -2.10 -25.71 9.44
N GLN A 195 -3.38 -25.48 9.13
CA GLN A 195 -3.96 -25.90 7.85
C GLN A 195 -3.28 -25.20 6.68
N ASN A 196 -3.05 -23.90 6.79
CA ASN A 196 -2.41 -23.11 5.74
C ASN A 196 -0.95 -23.51 5.50
N LEU A 197 -0.18 -23.86 6.53
CA LEU A 197 1.17 -24.40 6.36
C LEU A 197 1.16 -25.75 5.63
N HIS A 198 0.18 -26.60 5.93
CA HIS A 198 -0.01 -27.84 5.19
C HIS A 198 -0.34 -27.57 3.70
N ASP A 199 -1.22 -26.63 3.43
CA ASP A 199 -1.62 -26.29 2.06
C ASP A 199 -0.49 -25.61 1.28
N ALA A 200 0.32 -24.76 1.92
CA ALA A 200 1.54 -24.21 1.38
C ALA A 200 2.54 -25.32 1.01
N ALA A 201 2.70 -26.35 1.85
CA ALA A 201 3.56 -27.50 1.56
C ALA A 201 3.04 -28.34 0.38
N LEU A 202 1.72 -28.46 0.20
CA LEU A 202 1.14 -29.09 -0.99
C LEU A 202 1.36 -28.26 -2.26
N LEU A 203 1.22 -26.93 -2.16
CA LEU A 203 1.47 -26.02 -3.27
C LEU A 203 2.94 -26.04 -3.68
N GLN A 204 3.86 -26.07 -2.71
CA GLN A 204 5.30 -26.20 -2.94
C GLN A 204 5.67 -27.43 -3.78
N LYS A 205 4.99 -28.57 -3.58
CA LYS A 205 5.21 -29.79 -4.39
C LYS A 205 4.77 -29.61 -5.85
N ARG A 206 3.79 -28.75 -6.11
CA ARG A 206 3.20 -28.53 -7.44
C ARG A 206 3.91 -27.44 -8.23
N ASP A 207 4.52 -26.48 -7.54
CA ASP A 207 5.21 -25.34 -8.14
C ASP A 207 6.59 -25.15 -7.47
N PRO A 208 7.59 -25.97 -7.85
CA PRO A 208 8.88 -26.04 -7.17
C PRO A 208 9.83 -24.87 -7.46
N LEU A 209 9.50 -24.00 -8.42
CA LEU A 209 10.30 -22.80 -8.71
C LEU A 209 9.98 -21.66 -7.73
N ALA A 210 8.78 -21.68 -7.15
CA ALA A 210 8.39 -20.79 -6.08
C ALA A 210 8.77 -21.39 -4.72
N GLN A 211 8.80 -20.51 -3.73
CA GLN A 211 8.90 -20.85 -2.31
C GLN A 211 7.57 -20.48 -1.68
N PHE A 212 6.85 -21.50 -1.18
CA PHE A 212 5.61 -21.31 -0.44
C PHE A 212 5.82 -21.66 1.03
N GLY A 213 5.20 -20.87 1.90
CA GLY A 213 5.32 -21.06 3.34
C GLY A 213 4.59 -19.99 4.13
N GLU A 214 5.16 -19.67 5.28
CA GLU A 214 4.63 -18.65 6.17
C GLU A 214 4.71 -17.25 5.54
N THR A 215 3.58 -16.54 5.61
CA THR A 215 3.39 -15.16 5.18
C THR A 215 2.49 -14.45 6.19
N VAL A 216 2.41 -13.13 6.12
CA VAL A 216 1.46 -12.33 6.92
C VAL A 216 0.00 -12.80 6.82
N PHE A 217 -0.39 -13.61 5.84
CA PHE A 217 -1.77 -14.12 5.69
C PHE A 217 -1.98 -15.55 6.17
N SER A 218 -0.96 -16.13 6.82
CA SER A 218 -1.00 -17.55 7.20
C SER A 218 -2.06 -17.87 8.27
N ASP A 219 -2.60 -16.90 8.99
CA ASP A 219 -3.71 -17.10 9.94
C ASP A 219 -5.10 -16.74 9.39
N LEU A 220 -5.21 -16.51 8.07
CA LEU A 220 -6.47 -16.22 7.38
C LEU A 220 -6.95 -17.44 6.59
N THR A 221 -8.24 -17.75 6.69
CA THR A 221 -8.85 -18.71 5.74
C THR A 221 -8.83 -18.15 4.32
N PRO A 222 -8.94 -18.97 3.27
CA PRO A 222 -9.05 -18.48 1.90
C PRO A 222 -10.19 -17.47 1.70
N ALA A 223 -11.31 -17.65 2.41
CA ALA A 223 -12.43 -16.70 2.38
C ALA A 223 -12.12 -15.38 3.11
N GLU A 224 -11.39 -15.42 4.23
CA GLU A 224 -10.94 -14.21 4.94
C GLU A 224 -9.88 -13.45 4.13
N PHE A 225 -8.93 -14.16 3.52
CA PHE A 225 -7.96 -13.61 2.58
C PHE A 225 -8.68 -12.98 1.38
N ALA A 226 -9.63 -13.72 0.80
CA ALA A 226 -10.45 -13.24 -0.30
C ALA A 226 -11.19 -11.94 0.03
N LYS A 227 -11.78 -11.90 1.23
CA LYS A 227 -12.53 -10.78 1.80
C LYS A 227 -11.69 -9.50 2.05
N SER A 228 -10.37 -9.60 2.07
CA SER A 228 -9.53 -8.47 2.48
C SER A 228 -8.56 -8.01 1.40
N HIS A 229 -8.20 -8.89 0.45
CA HIS A 229 -7.06 -8.66 -0.43
C HIS A 229 -7.37 -8.81 -1.92
N LEU A 230 -8.62 -9.10 -2.29
CA LEU A 230 -9.06 -9.27 -3.68
C LEU A 230 -9.86 -8.09 -4.19
N SER A 231 -10.10 -8.03 -5.50
CA SER A 231 -11.01 -7.05 -6.09
C SER A 231 -12.47 -7.45 -5.89
N ASN A 232 -13.37 -6.46 -5.79
CA ASN A 232 -14.84 -6.65 -5.88
C ASN A 232 -15.45 -5.76 -6.97
N PHE A 233 -14.68 -5.50 -8.03
CA PHE A 233 -15.15 -4.69 -9.13
C PHE A 233 -15.77 -5.60 -10.21
N ASP A 234 -17.04 -5.37 -10.54
CA ASP A 234 -17.77 -6.16 -11.53
C ASP A 234 -17.12 -6.06 -12.91
N HIS A 235 -17.15 -7.16 -13.67
CA HIS A 235 -16.64 -7.20 -15.04
C HIS A 235 -17.30 -6.11 -15.86
N SER A 236 -16.50 -5.17 -16.34
CA SER A 236 -17.00 -4.09 -17.18
C SER A 236 -16.97 -4.51 -18.65
N ASP A 237 -18.06 -4.28 -19.39
CA ASP A 237 -18.05 -4.28 -20.86
C ASP A 237 -17.17 -3.16 -21.46
N VAL A 238 -16.60 -2.29 -20.62
CA VAL A 238 -15.74 -1.17 -21.00
C VAL A 238 -14.40 -1.70 -21.51
N LYS A 239 -14.04 -1.32 -22.74
CA LYS A 239 -12.78 -1.66 -23.39
C LYS A 239 -11.99 -0.39 -23.68
N LEU A 240 -10.67 -0.46 -23.52
CA LEU A 240 -9.75 0.55 -24.03
C LEU A 240 -9.33 0.22 -25.47
N PRO A 241 -8.96 1.22 -26.27
CA PRO A 241 -8.30 0.99 -27.55
C PRO A 241 -7.04 0.14 -27.36
N ILE A 242 -6.84 -0.85 -28.24
CA ILE A 242 -5.68 -1.75 -28.20
C ILE A 242 -4.60 -1.23 -29.14
N GLN A 243 -3.38 -1.08 -28.64
CA GLN A 243 -2.19 -0.77 -29.42
C GLN A 243 -1.25 -1.98 -29.45
N ASN A 244 -0.82 -2.38 -30.64
CA ASN A 244 0.02 -3.56 -30.85
C ASN A 244 1.41 -3.26 -31.42
N GLN A 245 1.72 -1.99 -31.70
CA GLN A 245 3.01 -1.58 -32.24
C GLN A 245 3.84 -0.93 -31.15
N PHE A 246 4.91 -1.61 -30.76
CA PHE A 246 5.92 -1.13 -29.82
C PHE A 246 7.32 -1.40 -30.40
N PRO A 247 8.33 -0.58 -30.07
CA PRO A 247 9.71 -0.81 -30.46
C PRO A 247 10.25 -2.15 -29.96
N GLU A 248 11.36 -2.60 -30.55
CA GLU A 248 12.08 -3.78 -30.06
C GLU A 248 12.56 -3.55 -28.63
N ALA A 249 12.37 -4.58 -27.80
CA ALA A 249 12.66 -4.52 -26.37
C ALA A 249 13.98 -5.23 -26.05
N PRO A 250 14.76 -4.75 -25.05
CA PRO A 250 15.93 -5.47 -24.55
C PRO A 250 15.56 -6.85 -23.96
N GLU A 251 16.55 -7.70 -23.74
CA GLU A 251 16.34 -9.02 -23.15
C GLU A 251 15.81 -8.95 -21.69
N GLU A 252 16.22 -7.91 -20.96
CA GLU A 252 15.82 -7.66 -19.58
C GLU A 252 15.56 -6.16 -19.36
N PHE A 253 14.59 -5.85 -18.50
CA PHE A 253 14.25 -4.48 -18.14
C PHE A 253 13.56 -4.40 -16.77
N ASP A 254 13.93 -3.41 -15.95
CA ASP A 254 13.37 -3.24 -14.60
C ASP A 254 13.17 -1.76 -14.23
N TRP A 255 11.92 -1.30 -14.12
CA TRP A 255 11.58 0.06 -13.72
C TRP A 255 12.00 0.42 -12.29
N ARG A 256 12.20 -0.57 -11.39
CA ARG A 256 12.67 -0.31 -10.01
C ARG A 256 14.04 0.36 -10.02
N SER A 257 14.89 -0.01 -10.96
CA SER A 257 16.22 0.59 -11.15
C SER A 257 16.17 2.04 -11.68
N LYS A 258 15.05 2.48 -12.25
CA LYS A 258 14.88 3.75 -12.94
C LYS A 258 14.34 4.89 -12.07
N GLY A 259 13.94 4.59 -10.83
CA GLY A 259 13.56 5.63 -9.86
C GLY A 259 12.18 6.23 -10.09
N VAL A 260 11.32 5.50 -10.80
CA VAL A 260 9.94 5.94 -11.11
C VAL A 260 8.90 5.20 -10.27
N LEU A 261 9.33 4.35 -9.35
CA LEU A 261 8.46 3.54 -8.48
C LEU A 261 8.76 3.88 -7.02
N GLY A 262 7.73 4.26 -6.27
CA GLY A 262 7.82 4.31 -4.81
C GLY A 262 7.57 2.95 -4.15
N PRO A 263 7.59 2.92 -2.80
CA PRO A 263 7.27 1.73 -2.00
C PRO A 263 5.96 1.05 -2.39
N ALA A 264 5.84 -0.26 -2.22
CA ALA A 264 4.55 -0.93 -2.39
C ALA A 264 3.55 -0.41 -1.33
N LYS A 265 2.40 0.12 -1.76
CA LYS A 265 1.34 0.57 -0.85
C LYS A 265 0.57 -0.63 -0.28
N TYR A 266 -0.22 -0.38 0.75
CA TYR A 266 -1.07 -1.37 1.41
C TYR A 266 -2.55 -0.96 1.31
N GLN A 267 -3.34 -1.77 0.60
CA GLN A 267 -4.78 -1.57 0.42
C GLN A 267 -5.62 -1.89 1.67
N GLY A 268 -5.04 -2.54 2.68
CA GLY A 268 -5.79 -2.91 3.87
C GLY A 268 -6.88 -3.94 3.58
N ASN A 269 -8.03 -3.80 4.24
CA ASN A 269 -9.17 -4.71 4.12
C ASN A 269 -10.22 -4.23 3.09
N CYS A 270 -9.86 -3.33 2.18
CA CYS A 270 -10.72 -2.89 1.09
C CYS A 270 -10.39 -3.67 -0.20
N HIS A 271 -11.43 -3.93 -0.99
CA HIS A 271 -11.34 -4.70 -2.24
C HIS A 271 -10.99 -3.84 -3.46
N ASP A 272 -9.98 -2.99 -3.33
CA ASP A 272 -9.67 -1.91 -4.28
C ASP A 272 -8.28 -1.98 -4.90
N CYS A 273 -7.69 -3.17 -4.99
CA CYS A 273 -6.45 -3.41 -5.74
C CYS A 273 -6.50 -2.88 -7.19
N TRP A 274 -7.69 -2.72 -7.79
CA TRP A 274 -7.90 -2.05 -9.07
C TRP A 274 -7.54 -0.55 -9.04
N ALA A 275 -7.83 0.15 -7.94
CA ALA A 275 -7.48 1.56 -7.74
C ALA A 275 -5.98 1.70 -7.55
N PHE A 276 -5.38 0.84 -6.70
CA PHE A 276 -3.93 0.78 -6.51
C PHE A 276 -3.18 0.47 -7.81
N SER A 277 -3.69 -0.44 -8.63
CA SER A 277 -3.08 -0.77 -9.92
C SER A 277 -3.15 0.41 -10.90
N ALA A 278 -4.30 1.10 -10.97
CA ALA A 278 -4.48 2.29 -11.80
C ALA A 278 -3.60 3.46 -11.33
N ILE A 279 -3.58 3.77 -10.03
CA ILE A 279 -2.74 4.83 -9.49
C ILE A 279 -1.26 4.52 -9.68
N ALA A 280 -0.80 3.29 -9.42
CA ALA A 280 0.61 2.94 -9.53
C ALA A 280 1.16 3.14 -10.95
N ILE A 281 0.39 2.88 -12.01
CA ILE A 281 0.82 3.19 -13.39
C ILE A 281 0.78 4.69 -13.70
N ILE A 282 -0.13 5.46 -13.08
CA ILE A 282 -0.18 6.93 -13.20
C ILE A 282 1.01 7.56 -12.49
N GLU A 283 1.31 7.17 -11.25
CA GLU A 283 2.48 7.62 -10.48
C GLU A 283 3.78 7.34 -11.25
N ALA A 284 3.93 6.11 -11.78
CA ALA A 284 5.12 5.74 -12.52
C ALA A 284 5.30 6.56 -13.79
N ASN A 285 4.23 6.75 -14.57
CA ASN A 285 4.28 7.58 -15.77
C ASN A 285 4.50 9.07 -15.44
N TYR A 286 3.97 9.55 -14.30
CA TYR A 286 4.19 10.91 -13.83
C TYR A 286 5.67 11.10 -13.53
N ALA A 287 6.27 10.19 -12.76
CA ALA A 287 7.69 10.21 -12.46
C ALA A 287 8.57 10.07 -13.72
N ARG A 288 8.16 9.26 -14.72
CA ARG A 288 8.86 9.17 -16.03
C ARG A 288 8.87 10.52 -16.77
N LYS A 289 7.76 11.27 -16.73
CA LYS A 289 7.60 12.53 -17.46
C LYS A 289 8.19 13.73 -16.72
N THR A 290 8.06 13.77 -15.40
CA THR A 290 8.40 14.95 -14.57
C THR A 290 9.70 14.78 -13.79
N HIS A 291 10.24 13.56 -13.71
CA HIS A 291 11.35 13.19 -12.83
C HIS A 291 11.08 13.42 -11.33
N LYS A 292 9.80 13.47 -10.93
CA LYS A 292 9.38 13.65 -9.53
C LYS A 292 8.55 12.46 -9.07
N MET A 293 8.89 11.90 -7.92
CA MET A 293 8.11 10.82 -7.32
C MET A 293 6.98 11.41 -6.48
N MET A 294 5.74 11.10 -6.84
CA MET A 294 4.56 11.63 -6.17
C MET A 294 3.63 10.49 -5.76
N ALA A 295 3.19 10.50 -4.49
CA ALA A 295 2.09 9.67 -4.04
C ALA A 295 0.75 10.30 -4.47
N LEU A 296 -0.03 9.58 -5.25
CA LEU A 296 -1.36 9.99 -5.72
C LEU A 296 -2.46 9.20 -4.98
N SER A 297 -3.68 9.75 -4.97
CA SER A 297 -4.79 9.23 -4.17
C SER A 297 -5.54 8.06 -4.81
N GLU A 298 -5.43 6.87 -4.20
CA GLU A 298 -6.35 5.75 -4.49
C GLU A 298 -7.77 6.03 -4.01
N GLN A 299 -7.92 6.77 -2.91
CA GLN A 299 -9.23 7.10 -2.32
C GLN A 299 -10.10 7.89 -3.29
N GLN A 300 -9.51 8.79 -4.07
CA GLN A 300 -10.23 9.54 -5.08
C GLN A 300 -10.90 8.60 -6.10
N LEU A 301 -10.18 7.57 -6.58
CA LEU A 301 -10.74 6.58 -7.49
C LEU A 301 -11.85 5.75 -6.80
N LEU A 302 -11.64 5.39 -5.53
CA LEU A 302 -12.63 4.68 -4.73
C LEU A 302 -13.92 5.50 -4.56
N ASP A 303 -13.83 6.78 -4.18
CA ASP A 303 -14.96 7.64 -3.83
C ASP A 303 -15.68 8.22 -5.04
N CYS A 304 -14.94 8.70 -6.04
CA CYS A 304 -15.50 9.34 -7.23
C CYS A 304 -15.85 8.33 -8.35
N GLY A 305 -15.32 7.11 -8.24
CA GLY A 305 -15.67 5.99 -9.09
C GLY A 305 -16.91 5.22 -8.64
N SER A 306 -17.25 4.18 -9.38
CA SER A 306 -18.31 3.22 -9.06
C SER A 306 -17.87 2.07 -8.14
N GLY A 307 -16.60 2.05 -7.73
CA GLY A 307 -16.05 1.02 -6.85
C GLY A 307 -16.57 1.10 -5.42
N ASN A 308 -16.40 0.01 -4.68
CA ASN A 308 -16.70 -0.10 -3.26
C ASN A 308 -15.75 -1.10 -2.57
N CYS A 309 -15.78 -1.13 -1.24
CA CYS A 309 -15.02 -2.08 -0.42
C CYS A 309 -15.84 -3.33 -0.03
N SER A 310 -17.06 -3.50 -0.54
CA SER A 310 -17.96 -4.60 -0.15
C SER A 310 -17.41 -5.95 -0.60
N LEU A 311 -17.97 -7.01 -0.01
CA LEU A 311 -17.56 -8.40 -0.26
C LEU A 311 -17.80 -8.85 -1.71
N ALA A 312 -16.76 -9.43 -2.30
CA ALA A 312 -16.88 -10.38 -3.39
C ALA A 312 -17.77 -11.58 -2.95
N GLN A 313 -18.74 -11.97 -3.79
CA GLN A 313 -19.43 -13.26 -3.64
C GLN A 313 -18.46 -14.41 -3.97
N PRO A 314 -18.45 -15.52 -3.23
CA PRO A 314 -17.62 -16.67 -3.59
C PRO A 314 -17.97 -17.17 -5.01
N ASN A 315 -16.94 -17.48 -5.81
CA ASN A 315 -17.01 -18.00 -7.19
C ASN A 315 -17.52 -17.01 -8.26
N VAL A 316 -17.57 -15.72 -7.97
CA VAL A 316 -17.72 -14.70 -9.02
C VAL A 316 -16.33 -14.16 -9.35
N ALA A 317 -16.01 -14.10 -10.64
CA ALA A 317 -14.78 -13.45 -11.08
C ALA A 317 -14.96 -11.94 -10.88
N TYR A 318 -14.11 -11.37 -10.03
CA TYR A 318 -14.03 -9.94 -9.80
C TYR A 318 -12.61 -9.52 -10.15
N SER A 319 -12.35 -9.15 -11.40
CA SER A 319 -11.07 -8.50 -11.73
C SER A 319 -11.16 -7.03 -11.31
N GLY A 320 -10.12 -6.40 -10.75
CA GLY A 320 -8.98 -5.94 -11.51
C GLY A 320 -9.32 -4.86 -12.55
N HIS A 321 -10.50 -4.23 -12.58
CA HIS A 321 -10.83 -3.36 -13.71
C HIS A 321 -10.33 -1.92 -13.55
N TYR A 322 -9.01 -1.78 -13.40
CA TYR A 322 -8.28 -0.53 -13.61
C TYR A 322 -8.71 0.15 -14.93
N ILE A 323 -9.12 -0.60 -15.96
CA ILE A 323 -9.71 -0.06 -17.20
C ILE A 323 -10.91 0.84 -16.91
N ARG A 324 -11.88 0.35 -16.12
CA ARG A 324 -13.06 1.14 -15.76
C ARG A 324 -12.68 2.29 -14.83
N ALA A 325 -11.75 2.07 -13.89
CA ALA A 325 -11.25 3.14 -13.03
C ALA A 325 -10.63 4.30 -13.84
N LEU A 326 -9.77 3.98 -14.82
CA LEU A 326 -9.17 4.94 -15.73
C LEU A 326 -10.22 5.61 -16.63
N THR A 327 -11.20 4.85 -17.12
CA THR A 327 -12.29 5.39 -17.93
C THR A 327 -13.15 6.37 -17.14
N GLU A 328 -13.56 6.00 -15.92
CA GLU A 328 -14.36 6.87 -15.05
C GLU A 328 -13.57 8.07 -14.55
N LEU A 329 -12.25 7.92 -14.30
CA LEU A 329 -11.36 9.04 -14.01
C LEU A 329 -11.38 10.06 -15.15
N LYS A 330 -11.22 9.61 -16.41
CA LYS A 330 -11.31 10.49 -17.58
C LYS A 330 -12.69 11.14 -17.73
N GLN A 331 -13.76 10.37 -17.58
CA GLN A 331 -15.13 10.84 -17.82
C GLN A 331 -15.67 11.76 -16.74
N LYS A 332 -15.38 11.47 -15.46
CA LYS A 332 -15.98 12.16 -14.32
C LYS A 332 -15.07 13.24 -13.72
N GLN A 333 -13.76 13.15 -13.95
CA GLN A 333 -12.74 13.96 -13.28
C GLN A 333 -11.72 14.52 -14.27
N ASP A 334 -12.03 14.54 -15.58
CA ASP A 334 -11.13 15.05 -16.65
C ASP A 334 -9.72 14.43 -16.62
N GLY A 335 -9.62 13.18 -16.14
CA GLY A 335 -8.35 12.46 -16.02
C GLY A 335 -7.46 12.92 -14.87
N LYS A 336 -7.92 13.87 -14.04
CA LYS A 336 -7.09 14.55 -13.04
C LYS A 336 -7.08 13.80 -11.71
N VAL A 337 -5.91 13.72 -11.08
CA VAL A 337 -5.69 12.98 -9.82
C VAL A 337 -4.99 13.87 -8.80
N MET A 338 -5.54 13.91 -7.59
CA MET A 338 -5.01 14.61 -6.42
C MET A 338 -3.91 13.80 -5.73
N ARG A 339 -3.12 14.48 -4.91
CA ARG A 339 -2.07 13.85 -4.10
C ARG A 339 -2.70 13.02 -2.99
N GLU A 340 -2.00 11.96 -2.58
CA GLU A 340 -2.38 11.18 -1.40
C GLU A 340 -2.48 12.07 -0.14
N SER A 341 -1.66 13.11 -0.02
CA SER A 341 -1.75 14.05 1.10
C SER A 341 -3.04 14.85 1.14
N ASP A 342 -3.59 15.18 -0.03
CA ASP A 342 -4.74 16.08 -0.16
C ASP A 342 -6.05 15.29 -0.19
N TYR A 343 -5.96 13.99 -0.51
CA TYR A 343 -7.07 13.05 -0.48
C TYR A 343 -6.58 11.68 0.07
N PRO A 344 -6.37 11.57 1.40
CA PRO A 344 -5.78 10.38 2.01
C PRO A 344 -6.61 9.11 1.83
N TYR A 345 -5.93 7.99 1.71
CA TYR A 345 -6.55 6.66 1.70
C TYR A 345 -7.21 6.32 3.02
N GLU A 346 -8.49 5.96 3.00
CA GLU A 346 -9.29 5.58 4.17
C GLU A 346 -9.70 4.11 4.17
N GLY A 347 -9.59 3.41 3.03
CA GLY A 347 -9.96 1.99 2.93
C GLY A 347 -11.45 1.71 3.13
N LYS A 348 -12.29 2.70 2.85
CA LYS A 348 -13.75 2.61 2.87
C LYS A 348 -14.33 3.57 1.83
N LYS A 349 -15.50 3.23 1.28
CA LYS A 349 -16.21 4.10 0.34
C LYS A 349 -16.79 5.30 1.09
N GLY A 350 -16.41 6.50 0.66
CA GLY A 350 -16.93 7.78 1.15
C GLY A 350 -17.56 8.62 0.04
N GLU A 351 -17.85 9.88 0.37
CA GLU A 351 -18.28 10.87 -0.60
C GLU A 351 -17.10 11.33 -1.46
N CYS A 352 -17.36 11.60 -2.74
CA CYS A 352 -16.35 12.14 -3.65
C CYS A 352 -15.96 13.58 -3.25
N ARG A 353 -14.69 13.78 -2.90
CA ARG A 353 -14.11 15.06 -2.48
C ARG A 353 -13.10 15.60 -3.50
N PHE A 354 -13.23 15.20 -4.77
CA PHE A 354 -12.34 15.62 -5.82
C PHE A 354 -12.38 17.15 -5.99
N ASN A 355 -11.21 17.77 -6.00
CA ASN A 355 -11.03 19.19 -6.21
C ASN A 355 -10.07 19.43 -7.38
N ASP A 356 -10.65 19.91 -8.48
CA ASP A 356 -9.95 20.19 -9.74
C ASP A 356 -8.77 21.17 -9.58
N SER A 357 -8.90 22.13 -8.67
CA SER A 357 -7.94 23.25 -8.53
C SER A 357 -6.61 22.83 -7.90
N ILE A 358 -6.57 21.66 -7.27
CA ILE A 358 -5.40 21.13 -6.56
C ILE A 358 -4.98 19.75 -7.06
N ALA A 359 -5.53 19.30 -8.19
CA ALA A 359 -5.11 18.06 -8.82
C ALA A 359 -3.68 18.18 -9.37
N GLU A 360 -2.90 17.11 -9.23
CA GLU A 360 -1.45 17.11 -9.51
C GLU A 360 -1.09 16.40 -10.82
N ALA A 361 -1.75 15.30 -11.14
CA ALA A 361 -1.52 14.52 -12.36
C ALA A 361 -2.75 14.54 -13.26
N LYS A 362 -2.57 14.43 -14.59
CA LYS A 362 -3.67 14.33 -15.55
C LYS A 362 -3.43 13.24 -16.58
N VAL A 363 -4.27 12.21 -16.57
CA VAL A 363 -4.33 11.16 -17.60
C VAL A 363 -5.01 11.72 -18.84
N ILE A 364 -4.25 11.88 -19.92
CA ILE A 364 -4.74 12.33 -21.23
C ILE A 364 -5.45 11.16 -21.92
N ASP A 365 -4.86 9.97 -21.84
CA ASP A 365 -5.46 8.77 -22.41
C ASP A 365 -5.09 7.49 -21.67
N ALA A 366 -5.87 6.43 -21.91
CA ALA A 366 -5.61 5.08 -21.42
C ALA A 366 -5.82 4.09 -22.56
N LEU A 367 -4.86 3.18 -22.72
CA LEU A 367 -4.85 2.17 -23.78
C LEU A 367 -4.55 0.79 -23.20
N SER A 368 -4.80 -0.23 -24.01
CA SER A 368 -4.45 -1.62 -23.70
C SER A 368 -3.44 -2.20 -24.67
N THR A 369 -2.66 -3.18 -24.20
CA THR A 369 -1.83 -4.02 -25.06
C THR A 369 -2.59 -5.29 -25.38
N PRO A 370 -2.33 -5.96 -26.52
CA PRO A 370 -2.76 -7.34 -26.73
C PRO A 370 -2.41 -8.26 -25.55
N GLN A 371 -3.18 -9.34 -25.39
CA GLN A 371 -2.98 -10.40 -24.40
C GLN A 371 -1.84 -11.35 -24.81
N ASP A 372 -0.67 -10.78 -25.09
CA ASP A 372 0.51 -11.48 -25.57
C ASP A 372 1.74 -11.06 -24.75
N GLU A 373 2.38 -12.02 -24.09
CA GLU A 373 3.50 -11.76 -23.19
C GLU A 373 4.72 -11.15 -23.91
N GLY A 374 4.90 -11.40 -25.20
CA GLY A 374 5.96 -10.78 -26.01
C GLY A 374 5.68 -9.31 -26.26
N ILE A 375 4.46 -8.98 -26.67
CA ILE A 375 4.02 -7.59 -26.89
C ILE A 375 4.02 -6.81 -25.58
N MET A 376 3.57 -7.43 -24.48
CA MET A 376 3.62 -6.84 -23.14
C MET A 376 5.04 -6.48 -22.71
N ALA A 377 6.05 -7.27 -23.10
CA ALA A 377 7.45 -7.01 -22.76
C ALA A 377 7.95 -5.76 -23.48
N ALA A 378 7.62 -5.59 -24.75
CA ALA A 378 7.92 -4.37 -25.49
C ALA A 378 7.17 -3.15 -24.93
N ALA A 379 5.88 -3.30 -24.64
CA ALA A 379 5.07 -2.24 -24.08
C ALA A 379 5.59 -1.76 -22.71
N VAL A 380 5.97 -2.67 -21.80
CA VAL A 380 6.49 -2.27 -20.47
C VAL A 380 7.68 -1.31 -20.59
N VAL A 381 8.52 -1.48 -21.61
CA VAL A 381 9.72 -0.67 -21.83
C VAL A 381 9.35 0.69 -22.43
N ASP A 382 8.49 0.67 -23.44
CA ASP A 382 8.12 1.85 -24.22
C ASP A 382 7.17 2.79 -23.47
N VAL A 383 6.10 2.24 -22.89
CA VAL A 383 5.01 3.03 -22.29
C VAL A 383 4.98 2.99 -20.76
N GLY A 384 5.95 2.34 -20.13
CA GLY A 384 6.04 2.28 -18.67
C GLY A 384 5.33 1.06 -18.08
N PRO A 385 5.18 1.00 -16.74
CA PRO A 385 4.51 -0.12 -16.08
C PRO A 385 3.08 -0.36 -16.57
N LEU A 386 2.67 -1.63 -16.64
CA LEU A 386 1.35 -2.04 -17.10
C LEU A 386 0.51 -2.54 -15.93
N ALA A 387 -0.73 -2.05 -15.80
CA ALA A 387 -1.70 -2.63 -14.89
C ALA A 387 -2.21 -3.96 -15.48
N VAL A 388 -2.27 -5.00 -14.65
CA VAL A 388 -2.62 -6.37 -15.04
C VAL A 388 -3.54 -7.01 -14.00
N CYS A 389 -4.28 -8.04 -14.41
CA CYS A 389 -5.04 -8.88 -13.51
C CYS A 389 -4.37 -10.25 -13.38
N LEU A 390 -4.48 -10.84 -12.21
CA LEU A 390 -3.94 -12.16 -11.91
C LEU A 390 -4.79 -12.90 -10.88
N CYS A 391 -4.58 -14.20 -10.83
CA CYS A 391 -5.12 -15.08 -9.80
C CYS A 391 -4.22 -15.07 -8.57
N SER A 392 -4.77 -14.69 -7.43
CA SER A 392 -4.00 -14.43 -6.20
C SER A 392 -3.92 -15.60 -5.22
N GLY A 393 -4.75 -16.64 -5.37
CA GLY A 393 -4.81 -17.76 -4.42
C GLY A 393 -3.45 -18.33 -4.02
N PRO A 394 -2.55 -18.67 -4.98
CA PRO A 394 -1.19 -19.10 -4.68
C PRO A 394 -0.35 -18.05 -3.93
N LEU A 395 -0.61 -16.76 -4.16
CA LEU A 395 0.13 -15.65 -3.55
C LEU A 395 -0.15 -15.46 -2.06
N GLN A 396 -1.24 -16.04 -1.53
CA GLN A 396 -1.49 -16.06 -0.08
C GLN A 396 -0.29 -16.65 0.68
N PHE A 397 0.37 -17.66 0.10
CA PHE A 397 1.48 -18.40 0.73
C PHE A 397 2.84 -18.10 0.12
N TYR A 398 2.95 -17.09 -0.75
CA TYR A 398 4.20 -16.80 -1.45
C TYR A 398 5.27 -16.23 -0.50
N ALA A 399 6.33 -17.00 -0.30
CA ALA A 399 7.49 -16.65 0.53
C ALA A 399 8.75 -16.38 -0.30
N GLY A 400 8.71 -16.55 -1.63
CA GLY A 400 9.82 -16.23 -2.54
C GLY A 400 9.86 -17.06 -3.81
N GLY A 401 10.98 -16.99 -4.54
CA GLY A 401 11.16 -17.77 -5.78
C GLY A 401 10.40 -17.20 -6.98
N ILE A 402 10.00 -18.08 -7.89
CA ILE A 402 9.32 -17.76 -9.16
C ILE A 402 8.02 -18.55 -9.23
N VAL A 403 6.87 -17.89 -9.17
CA VAL A 403 5.57 -18.55 -9.31
C VAL A 403 5.37 -18.99 -10.75
N ARG A 404 5.08 -20.27 -10.98
CA ARG A 404 4.79 -20.84 -12.29
C ARG A 404 3.39 -21.45 -12.40
N HIS A 405 2.59 -21.35 -11.34
CA HIS A 405 1.24 -21.89 -11.29
C HIS A 405 0.38 -21.44 -12.50
N SER A 406 0.08 -22.37 -13.41
CA SER A 406 -0.77 -22.17 -14.59
C SER A 406 -2.04 -23.03 -14.55
N GLY A 407 -2.42 -23.47 -13.34
CA GLY A 407 -3.58 -24.31 -13.12
C GLY A 407 -4.90 -23.55 -13.23
N ASN A 408 -6.01 -24.27 -12.97
CA ASN A 408 -7.33 -23.66 -12.99
C ASN A 408 -7.51 -22.81 -11.72
N CYS A 409 -7.58 -21.49 -11.88
CA CYS A 409 -7.91 -20.57 -10.81
C CYS A 409 -8.64 -19.31 -11.31
N THR A 410 -9.24 -18.54 -10.41
CA THR A 410 -10.03 -17.36 -10.76
C THR A 410 -9.15 -16.12 -10.73
N VAL A 411 -9.25 -15.28 -11.77
CA VAL A 411 -8.61 -13.95 -11.77
C VAL A 411 -9.40 -13.05 -10.83
N ASP A 412 -8.73 -12.57 -9.78
CA ASP A 412 -9.38 -11.90 -8.66
C ASP A 412 -8.58 -10.72 -8.09
N HIS A 413 -7.40 -10.42 -8.66
CA HIS A 413 -6.50 -9.41 -8.13
C HIS A 413 -5.84 -8.55 -9.19
N GLY A 414 -5.68 -7.27 -8.88
CA GLY A 414 -4.94 -6.31 -9.70
C GLY A 414 -3.48 -6.19 -9.25
N GLY A 415 -2.56 -6.19 -10.20
CA GLY A 415 -1.14 -5.92 -9.96
C GLY A 415 -0.54 -5.03 -11.05
N VAL A 416 0.75 -4.76 -10.95
CA VAL A 416 1.47 -3.95 -11.95
C VAL A 416 2.72 -4.65 -12.42
N LEU A 417 2.83 -4.88 -13.73
CA LEU A 417 4.07 -5.32 -14.37
C LEU A 417 5.04 -4.15 -14.44
N VAL A 418 6.18 -4.29 -13.78
CA VAL A 418 7.21 -3.25 -13.70
C VAL A 418 8.49 -3.62 -14.44
N GLY A 419 8.55 -4.80 -15.05
CA GLY A 419 9.73 -5.28 -15.73
C GLY A 419 9.71 -6.77 -15.97
N TYR A 420 10.79 -7.26 -16.58
CA TYR A 420 11.05 -8.67 -16.85
C TYR A 420 12.56 -8.91 -16.95
N GLY A 421 12.97 -10.17 -16.90
CA GLY A 421 14.35 -10.56 -17.11
C GLY A 421 14.52 -12.05 -16.89
N LYS A 422 15.68 -12.46 -16.37
CA LYS A 422 15.95 -13.83 -15.97
C LYS A 422 16.36 -13.94 -14.51
N ARG A 423 16.04 -15.08 -13.91
CA ARG A 423 16.56 -15.50 -12.60
C ARG A 423 17.00 -16.95 -12.71
N ASN A 424 18.31 -17.20 -12.56
CA ASN A 424 18.92 -18.51 -12.80
C ASN A 424 18.47 -19.08 -14.17
N ASP A 425 18.66 -18.29 -15.24
CA ASP A 425 18.23 -18.57 -16.61
C ASP A 425 16.73 -18.77 -16.84
N THR A 426 15.90 -18.65 -15.79
CA THR A 426 14.44 -18.77 -15.89
C THR A 426 13.85 -17.41 -16.23
N PRO A 427 13.07 -17.27 -17.33
CA PRO A 427 12.46 -16.01 -17.70
C PRO A 427 11.35 -15.62 -16.70
N VAL A 428 11.37 -14.37 -16.25
CA VAL A 428 10.43 -13.85 -15.24
C VAL A 428 9.84 -12.52 -15.63
N TRP A 429 8.60 -12.29 -15.20
CA TRP A 429 8.02 -10.99 -14.94
C TRP A 429 8.36 -10.52 -13.53
N ILE A 430 8.44 -9.21 -13.36
CA ILE A 430 8.55 -8.52 -12.09
C ILE A 430 7.22 -7.83 -11.84
N VAL A 431 6.50 -8.26 -10.80
CA VAL A 431 5.15 -7.76 -10.50
C VAL A 431 5.17 -7.01 -9.17
N ARG A 432 4.63 -5.80 -9.15
CA ARG A 432 4.36 -5.01 -7.93
C ARG A 432 2.97 -5.34 -7.42
N ASN A 433 2.87 -5.61 -6.12
CA ASN A 433 1.62 -5.88 -5.41
C ASN A 433 1.18 -4.66 -4.57
N SER A 434 -0.04 -4.70 -4.02
CA SER A 434 -0.68 -3.67 -3.19
C SER A 434 -0.92 -4.14 -1.74
N TRP A 435 -0.13 -5.12 -1.27
CA TRP A 435 -0.24 -5.72 0.06
C TRP A 435 0.86 -5.25 1.03
N GLY A 436 1.43 -4.07 0.77
CA GLY A 436 2.50 -3.48 1.57
C GLY A 436 3.87 -4.09 1.32
N GLU A 437 4.91 -3.43 1.82
CA GLU A 437 6.30 -3.87 1.60
C GLU A 437 6.66 -5.12 2.43
N ASN A 438 5.92 -5.37 3.51
CA ASN A 438 6.12 -6.51 4.40
C ASN A 438 5.56 -7.82 3.82
N TRP A 439 4.80 -7.75 2.71
CA TRP A 439 4.35 -8.94 2.00
C TRP A 439 5.42 -9.42 1.01
N GLY A 440 5.72 -10.72 1.10
CA GLY A 440 6.77 -11.36 0.33
C GLY A 440 8.18 -10.89 0.70
N PRO A 441 9.23 -11.57 0.20
CA PRO A 441 10.61 -11.25 0.57
C PRO A 441 11.22 -10.09 -0.23
N TYR A 442 10.47 -9.51 -1.19
CA TYR A 442 11.01 -8.55 -2.16
C TYR A 442 10.37 -7.16 -2.05
N GLY A 443 9.90 -6.75 -0.87
CA GLY A 443 9.39 -5.40 -0.64
C GLY A 443 8.03 -5.14 -1.30
N GLY A 444 7.12 -6.12 -1.26
CA GLY A 444 5.82 -6.04 -1.95
C GLY A 444 5.86 -6.43 -3.43
N TYR A 445 6.98 -6.99 -3.91
CA TYR A 445 7.12 -7.52 -5.27
C TYR A 445 7.18 -9.05 -5.27
N PHE A 446 6.86 -9.65 -6.41
CA PHE A 446 7.08 -11.07 -6.66
C PHE A 446 7.55 -11.34 -8.09
N TYR A 447 8.12 -12.52 -8.29
CA TYR A 447 8.53 -12.98 -9.62
C TYR A 447 7.56 -14.03 -10.12
N LEU A 448 7.14 -13.84 -11.35
CA LEU A 448 6.18 -14.71 -12.04
C LEU A 448 6.86 -15.26 -13.27
N TYR A 449 6.72 -16.56 -13.55
CA TYR A 449 7.30 -17.17 -14.74
C TYR A 449 6.69 -16.53 -16.00
N ARG A 450 7.55 -16.17 -16.95
CA ARG A 450 7.17 -15.55 -18.22
C ARG A 450 7.15 -16.58 -19.35
N GLY A 451 6.07 -16.61 -20.13
CA GLY A 451 5.91 -17.42 -21.34
C GLY A 451 4.99 -18.62 -21.21
N ASN A 452 4.13 -18.68 -20.19
CA ASN A 452 3.13 -19.75 -20.02
C ASN A 452 1.81 -19.26 -19.42
N ASN A 453 1.56 -17.95 -19.42
CA ASN A 453 0.39 -17.35 -18.79
C ASN A 453 0.22 -17.75 -17.30
N SER A 454 1.32 -17.76 -16.54
CA SER A 454 1.28 -18.05 -15.10
C SER A 454 0.33 -17.09 -14.38
N LEU A 455 -0.42 -17.62 -13.41
CA LEU A 455 -1.50 -16.94 -12.69
C LEU A 455 -2.55 -16.27 -13.59
N LYS A 456 -2.69 -16.75 -14.84
CA LYS A 456 -3.62 -16.22 -15.84
C LYS A 456 -3.38 -14.72 -16.15
N LEU A 457 -2.12 -14.28 -16.10
CA LEU A 457 -1.68 -12.91 -16.36
C LEU A 457 -2.30 -12.28 -17.63
N THR A 458 -2.48 -13.04 -18.70
CA THR A 458 -3.02 -12.56 -19.98
C THR A 458 -4.51 -12.82 -20.17
N GLN A 459 -5.23 -13.29 -19.14
CA GLN A 459 -6.69 -13.51 -19.23
C GLN A 459 -7.46 -12.18 -19.40
N GLU A 460 -6.96 -11.08 -18.83
CA GLU A 460 -7.51 -9.73 -18.98
C GLU A 460 -6.53 -8.86 -19.79
N GLN A 461 -7.03 -7.80 -20.43
CA GLN A 461 -6.19 -6.88 -21.22
C GLN A 461 -5.30 -6.04 -20.28
N PRO A 462 -3.97 -6.09 -20.41
CA PRO A 462 -3.10 -5.16 -19.71
C PRO A 462 -3.40 -3.73 -20.15
N ALA A 463 -3.27 -2.76 -19.24
CA ALA A 463 -3.49 -1.35 -19.57
C ALA A 463 -2.33 -0.45 -19.13
N TYR A 464 -2.21 0.67 -19.82
CA TYR A 464 -1.28 1.74 -19.52
C TYR A 464 -1.93 3.11 -19.73
N VAL A 465 -1.26 4.16 -19.28
CA VAL A 465 -1.76 5.54 -19.36
C VAL A 465 -0.78 6.44 -20.11
N MET A 466 -1.33 7.49 -20.71
CA MET A 466 -0.59 8.64 -21.26
C MET A 466 -0.88 9.87 -20.40
N LEU A 467 0.17 10.60 -20.03
CA LEU A 467 0.14 11.82 -19.20
C LEU A 467 0.57 13.05 -19.97
#